data_AF-A0A7N2MF04-F1
#
_entry.id   AF-A0A7N2MF04-F1
#
_cell.length_a   1.000
_cell.length_b   1.000
_cell.length_c   1.000
_cell.angle_alpha   90.00
_cell.angle_beta   90.00
_cell.angle_gamma   90.00
#
_symmetry.space_group_name_H-M   'P 1'
#
loop_
_entity.id
_entity.type
_entity.pdbx_description
1 polymer ?
#
loop_
_entity_poly.entity_id
_entity_poly.type
_entity_poly.pdbx_seq_one_letter_code
_entity_poly.pdbx_strand_id
1 'polypeptide(L)'
;MASPIQSHQSILDGNLKQEEEESFSYAMQLVNSCALSMALQSTIELGVFDILAKAGPGAKLSPSQIVAQMPTKNPEATVMLDRILRMLASHSVLGCSVVADEFGSYQRLYSLFPVSKHFVRNEDGVSLGPLMALHQDKVFLGSCHWVFHCCHQIFHCYRRLGVGGEGSLVGGGRRRVSGPGEREAKLAEG
;
A
#
# COMPACT_ATOMS: atom_id res chain seq x y z
N MET A 1 30.62 14.35 -32.95
CA MET A 1 29.78 15.20 -32.10
C MET A 1 28.45 14.48 -31.94
N ALA A 2 28.16 13.92 -30.76
CA ALA A 2 26.92 13.18 -30.52
C ALA A 2 25.76 14.18 -30.37
N SER A 3 24.68 13.96 -31.11
CA SER A 3 23.57 14.89 -31.25
C SER A 3 22.76 15.05 -29.94
N PRO A 4 22.27 16.25 -29.58
CA PRO A 4 21.52 16.53 -28.35
C PRO A 4 20.16 15.81 -28.19
N ILE A 5 19.72 15.06 -29.20
CA ILE A 5 18.38 14.46 -29.26
C ILE A 5 18.33 13.12 -28.48
N GLN A 6 19.47 12.44 -28.35
CA GLN A 6 19.52 11.10 -27.74
C GLN A 6 19.47 11.12 -26.21
N SER A 7 19.84 12.23 -25.58
CA SER A 7 19.73 12.43 -24.13
C SER A 7 18.30 12.77 -23.68
N HIS A 8 17.51 13.45 -24.51
CA HIS A 8 16.15 13.85 -24.13
C HIS A 8 15.20 12.65 -24.16
N GLN A 9 15.35 11.74 -25.12
CA GLN A 9 14.52 10.54 -25.24
C GLN A 9 14.76 9.57 -24.07
N SER A 10 16.02 9.34 -23.67
CA SER A 10 16.36 8.45 -22.56
C SER A 10 15.97 9.01 -21.18
N ILE A 11 15.94 10.33 -21.02
CA ILE A 11 15.42 10.99 -19.81
C ILE A 11 13.90 10.86 -19.73
N LEU A 12 13.18 11.01 -20.86
CA LEU A 12 11.73 10.82 -20.90
C LEU A 12 11.33 9.37 -20.66
N ASP A 13 12.02 8.41 -21.28
CA ASP A 13 11.80 6.96 -21.05
C ASP A 13 12.18 6.54 -19.63
N GLY A 14 13.17 7.20 -19.02
CA GLY A 14 13.56 7.01 -17.62
C GLY A 14 12.50 7.53 -16.65
N ASN A 15 11.98 8.74 -16.89
CA ASN A 15 10.92 9.34 -16.08
C ASN A 15 9.62 8.53 -16.15
N LEU A 16 9.21 8.07 -17.34
CA LEU A 16 7.99 7.25 -17.50
C LEU A 16 8.07 5.92 -16.72
N LYS A 17 9.24 5.28 -16.70
CA LYS A 17 9.46 4.06 -15.91
C LYS A 17 9.43 4.33 -14.41
N GLN A 18 9.98 5.45 -13.98
CA GLN A 18 9.95 5.84 -12.57
C GLN A 18 8.51 6.15 -12.12
N GLU A 19 7.73 6.86 -12.93
CA GLU A 19 6.32 7.13 -12.67
C GLU A 19 5.47 5.85 -12.57
N GLU A 20 5.73 4.86 -13.45
CA GLU A 20 5.06 3.57 -13.41
C GLU A 20 5.41 2.76 -12.15
N GLU A 21 6.69 2.74 -11.76
CA GLU A 21 7.16 2.08 -10.55
C GLU A 21 6.58 2.73 -9.28
N GLU A 22 6.56 4.07 -9.22
CA GLU A 22 5.94 4.82 -8.13
C GLU A 22 4.43 4.53 -8.05
N SER A 23 3.74 4.52 -9.19
CA SER A 23 2.31 4.19 -9.27
C SER A 23 2.00 2.78 -8.80
N PHE A 24 2.82 1.80 -9.19
CA PHE A 24 2.69 0.42 -8.74
C PHE A 24 2.93 0.29 -7.23
N SER A 25 3.96 0.96 -6.71
CA SER A 25 4.25 0.96 -5.27
C SER A 25 3.11 1.55 -4.45
N TYR A 26 2.49 2.64 -4.93
CA TYR A 26 1.34 3.26 -4.30
C TYR A 26 0.11 2.35 -4.34
N ALA A 27 -0.17 1.71 -5.48
CA ALA A 27 -1.23 0.71 -5.58
C ALA A 27 -1.04 -0.43 -4.57
N MET A 28 0.20 -0.90 -4.38
CA MET A 28 0.51 -1.91 -3.37
C MET A 28 0.28 -1.42 -1.94
N GLN A 29 0.65 -0.17 -1.64
CA GLN A 29 0.36 0.44 -0.33
C GLN A 29 -1.15 0.54 -0.07
N LEU A 30 -1.95 0.88 -1.09
CA LEU A 30 -3.40 0.92 -0.98
C LEU A 30 -3.99 -0.47 -0.70
N VAL A 31 -3.50 -1.52 -1.37
CA VAL A 31 -3.90 -2.91 -1.09
C VAL A 31 -3.56 -3.29 0.36
N ASN A 32 -2.43 -2.82 0.88
CA ASN A 32 -2.00 -3.10 2.25
C ASN A 32 -2.58 -2.14 3.32
N SER A 33 -3.45 -1.21 2.94
CA SER A 33 -4.03 -0.20 3.85
C SER A 33 -4.84 -0.81 5.00
N CYS A 34 -5.49 -1.95 4.77
CA CYS A 34 -6.22 -2.67 5.81
C CYS A 34 -5.25 -3.21 6.87
N ALA A 35 -4.11 -3.76 6.47
CA ALA A 35 -3.10 -4.26 7.39
C ALA A 35 -2.51 -3.13 8.24
N LEU A 36 -2.23 -1.97 7.63
CA LEU A 36 -1.81 -0.77 8.36
C LEU A 36 -2.84 -0.36 9.42
N SER A 37 -4.11 -0.32 9.03
CA SER A 37 -5.21 0.03 9.95
C SER A 37 -5.26 -0.94 11.12
N MET A 38 -5.29 -2.25 10.86
CA MET A 38 -5.36 -3.30 11.90
C MET A 38 -4.15 -3.25 12.86
N ALA A 39 -2.95 -2.98 12.35
CA ALA A 39 -1.77 -2.82 13.18
C ALA A 39 -1.82 -1.58 14.06
N LEU A 40 -2.32 -0.46 13.53
CA LEU A 40 -2.49 0.76 14.30
C LEU A 40 -3.45 0.53 15.47
N GLN A 41 -4.59 -0.11 15.23
CA GLN A 41 -5.52 -0.50 16.31
C GLN A 41 -4.87 -1.44 17.32
N SER A 42 -4.15 -2.46 16.87
CA SER A 42 -3.48 -3.40 17.77
C SER A 42 -2.47 -2.69 18.68
N THR A 43 -1.72 -1.71 18.17
CA THR A 43 -0.76 -0.94 18.99
C THR A 43 -1.43 0.02 19.96
N ILE A 44 -2.62 0.54 19.62
CA ILE A 44 -3.47 1.31 20.55
C ILE A 44 -3.95 0.40 21.69
N GLU A 45 -4.50 -0.78 21.37
CA GLU A 45 -5.00 -1.74 22.36
C GLU A 45 -3.91 -2.27 23.28
N LEU A 46 -2.72 -2.53 22.71
CA LEU A 46 -1.55 -2.95 23.47
C LEU A 46 -0.91 -1.81 24.30
N GLY A 47 -1.40 -0.56 24.17
CA GLY A 47 -0.88 0.59 24.92
C GLY A 47 0.55 0.97 24.54
N VAL A 48 1.01 0.61 23.34
CA VAL A 48 2.39 0.84 22.88
C VAL A 48 2.73 2.33 22.87
N PHE A 49 1.82 3.16 22.38
CA PHE A 49 2.02 4.61 22.30
C PHE A 49 2.18 5.23 23.70
N ASP A 50 1.38 4.76 24.67
CA ASP A 50 1.48 5.22 26.05
C ASP A 50 2.79 4.76 26.71
N ILE A 51 3.26 3.54 26.43
CA ILE A 51 4.56 3.05 26.90
C ILE A 51 5.71 3.92 26.36
N LEU A 52 5.68 4.24 25.06
CA LEU A 52 6.68 5.12 24.45
C LEU A 52 6.60 6.55 25.00
N ALA A 53 5.39 7.06 25.26
CA ALA A 53 5.19 8.39 25.84
C ALA A 53 5.73 8.48 27.27
N LYS A 54 5.50 7.43 28.08
CA LYS A 54 6.00 7.34 29.46
C LYS A 54 7.52 7.33 29.56
N ALA A 55 8.22 6.83 28.54
CA ALA A 55 9.67 6.86 28.49
C ALA A 55 10.24 8.27 28.28
N GLY A 56 9.40 9.22 27.86
CA GLY A 56 9.72 10.64 27.76
C GLY A 56 9.88 11.14 26.31
N PRO A 57 9.95 12.47 26.12
CA PRO A 57 10.06 13.07 24.79
C PRO A 57 11.34 12.63 24.08
N GLY A 58 11.22 12.09 22.86
CA GLY A 58 12.36 11.65 22.06
C GLY A 58 13.00 10.34 22.53
N ALA A 59 12.43 9.67 23.54
CA ALA A 59 12.89 8.36 23.98
C ALA A 59 12.76 7.32 22.86
N LYS A 60 13.71 6.40 22.85
CA LYS A 60 13.82 5.32 21.87
C LYS A 60 13.87 3.99 22.61
N LEU A 61 12.86 3.15 22.39
CA LEU A 61 12.76 1.86 23.05
C LEU A 61 12.90 0.71 22.04
N SER A 62 13.55 -0.37 22.45
CA SER A 62 13.56 -1.61 21.70
C SER A 62 12.23 -2.36 21.88
N PRO A 63 11.87 -3.28 20.95
CA PRO A 63 10.69 -4.13 21.11
C PRO A 63 10.67 -4.91 22.44
N SER A 64 11.84 -5.38 22.90
CA SER A 64 11.94 -6.12 24.16
C SER A 64 11.67 -5.23 25.37
N GLN A 65 12.12 -3.97 25.37
CA GLN A 65 11.81 -3.00 26.43
C GLN A 65 10.32 -2.63 26.46
N ILE A 66 9.66 -2.60 25.30
CA ILE A 66 8.22 -2.35 25.22
C ILE A 66 7.45 -3.57 25.76
N VAL A 67 7.79 -4.78 25.31
CA VAL A 67 7.14 -6.02 25.76
C VAL A 67 7.34 -6.27 27.26
N ALA A 68 8.49 -5.88 27.82
CA ALA A 68 8.75 -6.01 29.26
C ALA A 68 7.76 -5.23 30.14
N GLN A 69 7.09 -4.20 29.58
CA GLN A 69 6.08 -3.40 30.28
C GLN A 69 4.65 -3.91 30.03
N MET A 70 4.48 -4.94 29.20
CA MET A 70 3.19 -5.54 28.89
C MET A 70 2.92 -6.75 29.79
N PRO A 71 1.66 -7.00 30.18
CA PRO A 71 1.30 -8.17 30.98
C PRO A 71 1.23 -9.45 30.11
N THR A 72 2.34 -9.85 29.50
CA THR A 72 2.42 -11.02 28.61
C THR A 72 3.50 -12.01 29.03
N LYS A 73 3.25 -13.30 28.80
CA LYS A 73 4.21 -14.41 28.99
C LYS A 73 4.59 -15.08 27.67
N ASN A 74 4.14 -14.54 26.54
CA ASN A 74 4.39 -15.12 25.23
C ASN A 74 5.86 -14.86 24.82
N PRO A 75 6.69 -15.92 24.63
CA PRO A 75 8.08 -15.75 24.24
C PRO A 75 8.24 -15.08 22.86
N GLU A 76 7.25 -15.22 21.98
CA GLU A 76 7.25 -14.64 20.64
C GLU A 76 6.73 -13.19 20.59
N ALA A 77 6.26 -12.63 21.73
CA ALA A 77 5.66 -11.29 21.77
C ALA A 77 6.60 -10.22 21.21
N THR A 78 7.88 -10.31 21.52
CA THR A 78 8.91 -9.37 21.04
C THR A 78 9.02 -9.38 19.52
N VAL A 79 9.03 -10.57 18.90
CA VAL A 79 9.17 -10.73 17.43
C VAL A 79 7.89 -10.27 16.73
N MET A 80 6.72 -10.61 17.28
CA MET A 80 5.43 -10.18 16.75
C MET A 80 5.28 -8.67 16.81
N LEU A 81 5.63 -8.07 17.95
CA LEU A 81 5.56 -6.63 18.13
C LEU A 81 6.53 -5.90 17.20
N ASP A 82 7.77 -6.36 17.05
CA ASP A 82 8.76 -5.76 16.14
C ASP A 82 8.22 -5.68 14.69
N ARG A 83 7.54 -6.73 14.22
CA ARG A 83 6.92 -6.74 12.88
C ARG A 83 5.83 -5.68 12.73
N ILE A 84 4.98 -5.52 13.74
CA ILE A 84 3.91 -4.51 13.77
C ILE A 84 4.52 -3.11 13.79
N LEU A 85 5.47 -2.85 14.70
CA LEU A 85 6.14 -1.56 14.83
C LEU A 85 6.90 -1.18 13.55
N ARG A 86 7.53 -2.15 12.89
CA ARG A 86 8.23 -1.93 11.61
C ARG A 86 7.27 -1.49 10.51
N MET A 87 6.07 -2.06 10.44
CA MET A 87 5.05 -1.63 9.49
C MET A 87 4.56 -0.21 9.80
N LEU A 88 4.32 0.13 11.07
CA LEU A 88 3.97 1.49 11.44
C LEU A 88 5.09 2.50 11.13
N ALA A 89 6.35 2.10 11.30
CA ALA A 89 7.50 2.93 10.97
C ALA A 89 7.65 3.16 9.46
N SER A 90 7.35 2.18 8.61
CA SER A 90 7.39 2.37 7.15
C SER A 90 6.35 3.36 6.64
N HIS A 91 5.26 3.56 7.40
CA HIS A 91 4.24 4.57 7.13
C HIS A 91 4.45 5.86 7.93
N SER A 92 5.65 6.08 8.51
CA SER A 92 5.98 7.26 9.31
C SER A 92 5.04 7.52 10.49
N VAL A 93 4.34 6.50 10.98
CA VAL A 93 3.55 6.62 12.22
C VAL A 93 4.48 6.64 13.43
N LEU A 94 5.56 5.85 13.37
CA LEU A 94 6.62 5.77 14.37
C LEU A 94 7.98 6.12 13.75
N GLY A 95 8.89 6.66 14.54
CA GLY A 95 10.30 6.75 14.17
C GLY A 95 11.00 5.42 14.42
N CYS A 96 11.86 4.98 13.50
CA CYS A 96 12.68 3.77 13.64
C CYS A 96 14.15 4.12 13.42
N SER A 97 15.02 3.72 14.34
CA SER A 97 16.48 3.81 14.18
C SER A 97 17.13 2.48 14.49
N VAL A 98 18.17 2.14 13.73
CA VAL A 98 18.95 0.92 13.95
C VAL A 98 20.24 1.30 14.66
N VAL A 99 20.53 0.62 15.77
CA VAL A 99 21.75 0.82 16.56
C VAL A 99 22.53 -0.49 16.57
N ALA A 100 23.85 -0.40 16.38
CA ALA A 100 24.74 -1.53 16.55
C ALA A 100 25.04 -1.71 18.04
N ASP A 101 24.93 -2.94 18.50
CA ASP A 101 25.32 -3.40 19.82
C ASP A 101 26.83 -3.62 19.89
N GLU A 102 27.38 -3.67 21.10
CA GLU A 102 28.81 -3.88 21.36
C GLU A 102 29.32 -5.21 20.78
N PHE A 103 28.44 -6.18 20.63
CA PHE A 103 28.71 -7.50 20.06
C PHE A 103 28.50 -7.59 18.54
N GLY A 104 28.28 -6.45 17.86
CA GLY A 104 28.04 -6.40 16.41
C GLY A 104 26.64 -6.85 15.98
N SER A 105 25.72 -7.03 16.94
CA SER A 105 24.30 -7.27 16.65
C SER A 105 23.59 -5.95 16.32
N TYR A 106 22.53 -5.98 15.52
CA TYR A 106 21.74 -4.78 15.22
C TYR A 106 20.41 -4.82 15.94
N GLN A 107 20.09 -3.77 16.70
CA GLN A 107 18.79 -3.62 17.35
C GLN A 107 18.03 -2.43 16.77
N ARG A 108 16.73 -2.63 16.56
CA ARG A 108 15.80 -1.56 16.17
C ARG A 108 15.26 -0.89 17.42
N LEU A 109 15.25 0.44 17.40
CA LEU A 109 14.65 1.27 18.42
C LEU A 109 13.53 2.11 17.80
N TYR A 110 12.43 2.22 18.53
CA TYR A 110 11.22 2.91 18.11
C TYR A 110 10.96 4.13 18.96
N SER A 111 10.45 5.18 18.34
CA SER A 111 10.14 6.46 18.99
C SER A 111 8.83 7.03 18.47
N LEU A 112 8.20 7.91 19.25
CA LEU A 112 7.00 8.62 18.82
C LEU A 112 7.31 9.63 17.71
N PHE A 113 6.50 9.61 16.66
CA PHE A 113 6.43 10.64 15.63
C PHE A 113 5.23 11.58 15.88
N PRO A 114 5.15 12.78 15.29
CA PRO A 114 4.03 13.71 15.51
C PRO A 114 2.65 13.06 15.32
N VAL A 115 2.48 12.21 14.31
CA VAL A 115 1.23 11.47 14.06
C VAL A 115 0.87 10.56 15.24
N SER A 116 1.85 9.82 15.78
CA SER A 116 1.60 8.91 16.91
C SER A 116 1.15 9.60 18.20
N LYS A 117 1.43 10.90 18.38
CA LYS A 117 1.01 11.65 19.58
C LYS A 117 -0.51 11.73 19.72
N HIS A 118 -1.25 11.70 18.62
CA HIS A 118 -2.72 11.73 18.66
C HIS A 118 -3.34 10.40 19.15
N PHE A 119 -2.54 9.33 19.20
CA PHE A 119 -2.95 8.03 19.72
C PHE A 119 -2.49 7.79 21.18
N VAL A 120 -1.65 8.68 21.72
CA VAL A 120 -1.29 8.69 23.16
C VAL A 120 -2.46 9.28 23.95
N ARG A 121 -2.72 8.72 25.13
CA ARG A 121 -3.76 9.25 26.01
C ARG A 121 -3.27 10.50 26.74
N ASN A 122 -3.93 11.64 26.51
CA ASN A 122 -3.62 12.89 27.18
C ASN A 122 -4.02 12.87 28.67
N GLU A 123 -3.66 13.92 29.42
CA GLU A 123 -4.00 14.08 30.85
C GLU A 123 -5.51 13.96 31.11
N ASP A 124 -6.33 14.47 30.19
CA ASP A 124 -7.79 14.38 30.23
C ASP A 124 -8.35 13.01 29.81
N GLY A 125 -7.49 12.04 29.50
CA GLY A 125 -7.92 10.72 29.04
C GLY A 125 -8.29 10.63 27.55
N VAL A 126 -8.16 11.72 26.79
CA VAL A 126 -8.58 11.81 25.38
C VAL A 126 -7.47 11.33 24.43
N SER A 127 -7.84 10.53 23.44
CA SER A 127 -7.00 10.14 22.28
C SER A 127 -7.88 9.79 21.07
N LEU A 128 -7.28 9.57 19.89
CA LEU A 128 -7.97 8.99 18.73
C LEU A 128 -8.22 7.48 18.85
N GLY A 129 -7.76 6.84 19.93
CA GLY A 129 -7.93 5.41 20.17
C GLY A 129 -9.38 4.93 20.10
N PRO A 130 -10.33 5.56 20.83
CA PRO A 130 -11.75 5.20 20.77
C PRO A 130 -12.36 5.33 19.37
N LEU A 131 -11.92 6.33 18.60
CA LEU A 131 -12.39 6.52 17.22
C LEU A 131 -11.89 5.39 16.31
N MET A 132 -10.62 4.98 16.46
CA MET A 132 -10.06 3.84 15.73
C MET A 132 -10.76 2.53 16.10
N ALA A 133 -11.03 2.32 17.39
CA ALA A 133 -11.76 1.15 17.88
C ALA A 133 -13.17 1.07 17.29
N LEU A 134 -13.88 2.21 17.17
CA LEU A 134 -15.18 2.27 16.50
C LEU A 134 -15.10 1.86 15.03
N HIS A 135 -14.09 2.33 14.30
CA HIS A 135 -13.92 2.00 12.87
C HIS A 135 -13.56 0.53 12.64
N GLN A 136 -12.90 -0.11 13.62
CA GLN A 136 -12.52 -1.52 13.55
C GLN A 136 -13.49 -2.46 14.25
N ASP A 137 -14.54 -1.92 14.87
CA ASP A 137 -15.60 -2.74 15.43
C ASP A 137 -16.28 -3.55 14.33
N LYS A 138 -16.65 -4.80 14.65
CA LYS A 138 -17.23 -5.74 13.70
C LYS A 138 -18.51 -5.20 13.07
N VAL A 139 -19.29 -4.38 13.79
CA VAL A 139 -20.52 -3.76 13.27
C VAL A 139 -20.18 -2.74 12.19
N PHE A 140 -19.14 -1.93 12.40
CA PHE A 140 -18.74 -0.90 11.43
C PHE A 140 -18.02 -1.49 10.22
N LEU A 141 -17.11 -2.44 10.43
CA LEU A 141 -16.49 -3.20 9.33
C LEU A 141 -17.53 -3.99 8.53
N GLY A 142 -18.53 -4.55 9.21
CA GLY A 142 -19.68 -5.19 8.57
C GLY A 142 -20.53 -4.20 7.76
N SER A 143 -20.57 -2.93 8.15
CA SER A 143 -21.25 -1.88 7.39
C SER A 143 -20.45 -1.45 6.15
N CYS A 144 -19.12 -1.51 6.17
CA CYS A 144 -18.29 -1.34 4.98
C CYS A 144 -18.53 -2.45 3.93
N HIS A 145 -19.11 -3.59 4.31
CA HIS A 145 -19.62 -4.57 3.36
C HIS A 145 -20.62 -3.95 2.39
N TRP A 146 -21.42 -2.96 2.81
CA TRP A 146 -22.33 -2.24 1.92
C TRP A 146 -21.59 -1.49 0.82
N VAL A 147 -20.40 -0.94 1.09
CA VAL A 147 -19.56 -0.32 0.06
C VAL A 147 -19.04 -1.37 -0.92
N PHE A 148 -18.60 -2.54 -0.43
CA PHE A 148 -18.22 -3.66 -1.29
C PHE A 148 -19.40 -4.18 -2.13
N HIS A 149 -20.59 -4.26 -1.55
CA HIS A 149 -21.82 -4.68 -2.22
C HIS A 149 -22.25 -3.63 -3.27
N CYS A 150 -22.20 -2.34 -2.97
CA CYS A 150 -22.43 -1.26 -3.94
C CYS A 150 -21.43 -1.34 -5.10
N CYS A 151 -20.14 -1.51 -4.83
CA CYS A 151 -19.13 -1.67 -5.87
C CYS A 151 -19.35 -2.95 -6.70
N HIS A 152 -19.73 -4.07 -6.07
CA HIS A 152 -20.08 -5.30 -6.77
C HIS A 152 -21.33 -5.11 -7.66
N GLN A 153 -22.35 -4.41 -7.17
CA GLN A 153 -23.57 -4.14 -7.93
C GLN A 153 -23.30 -3.20 -9.12
N ILE A 154 -22.45 -2.19 -8.94
CA ILE A 154 -21.99 -1.31 -10.03
C ILE A 154 -21.17 -2.10 -11.05
N PHE A 155 -20.25 -2.97 -10.61
CA PHE A 155 -19.43 -3.80 -11.50
C PHE A 155 -20.26 -4.87 -12.23
N HIS A 156 -21.26 -5.44 -11.57
CA HIS A 156 -22.22 -6.35 -12.15
C HIS A 156 -23.11 -5.63 -13.19
N CYS A 157 -23.55 -4.40 -12.89
CA CYS A 157 -24.24 -3.55 -13.87
C CYS A 157 -23.32 -3.19 -15.05
N TYR A 158 -22.05 -2.85 -14.82
CA TYR A 158 -21.09 -2.56 -15.88
C TYR A 158 -20.81 -3.77 -16.78
N ARG A 159 -20.63 -4.96 -16.19
CA ARG A 159 -20.46 -6.23 -16.94
C ARG A 159 -21.74 -6.64 -17.67
N ARG A 160 -22.92 -6.29 -17.17
CA ARG A 160 -24.22 -6.56 -17.80
C ARG A 160 -24.57 -5.56 -18.91
N LEU A 161 -24.03 -4.35 -18.86
CA LEU A 161 -24.14 -3.32 -19.90
C LEU A 161 -23.10 -3.49 -21.02
N GLY A 162 -22.16 -4.45 -20.89
CA GLY A 162 -21.35 -4.97 -21.99
C GLY A 162 -22.22 -5.79 -22.96
N VAL A 163 -23.02 -5.10 -23.76
CA VAL A 163 -23.79 -5.64 -24.88
C VAL A 163 -22.82 -6.29 -25.87
N GLY A 164 -23.14 -7.52 -26.26
CA GLY A 164 -22.36 -8.34 -27.18
C GLY A 164 -22.18 -7.71 -28.56
N GLY A 165 -20.94 -7.78 -29.05
CA GLY A 165 -20.62 -7.77 -30.47
C GLY A 165 -20.08 -9.13 -30.85
N GLU A 166 -20.95 -10.12 -31.04
CA GLU A 166 -20.59 -11.37 -31.72
C GLU A 166 -20.40 -11.07 -33.22
N GLY A 167 -19.17 -10.77 -33.61
CA GLY A 167 -18.71 -10.91 -34.99
C GLY A 167 -18.37 -12.37 -35.25
N SER A 168 -19.32 -13.13 -35.79
CA SER A 168 -19.14 -14.49 -36.27
C SER A 168 -18.03 -14.55 -37.33
N LEU A 169 -16.88 -15.15 -37.01
CA LEU A 169 -15.87 -15.58 -37.98
C LEU A 169 -15.87 -17.10 -38.04
N VAL A 170 -16.78 -17.62 -38.87
CA VAL A 170 -16.64 -18.94 -39.50
C VAL A 170 -15.74 -18.79 -40.73
N GLY A 171 -14.73 -19.65 -40.84
CA GLY A 171 -14.09 -19.96 -42.13
C GLY A 171 -12.58 -19.82 -42.12
N GLY A 172 -11.88 -20.90 -41.79
CA GLY A 172 -10.44 -21.00 -41.90
C GLY A 172 -9.93 -21.03 -43.34
N GLY A 173 -8.64 -20.72 -43.51
CA GLY A 173 -7.92 -20.92 -44.76
C GLY A 173 -6.65 -20.10 -44.88
N ARG A 174 -5.56 -20.55 -44.25
CA ARG A 174 -4.20 -20.07 -44.58
C ARG A 174 -3.90 -20.38 -46.06
N ARG A 175 -3.45 -19.39 -46.84
CA ARG A 175 -2.30 -19.57 -47.72
C ARG A 175 -1.64 -18.25 -48.13
N ARG A 176 -0.35 -18.40 -48.39
CA ARG A 176 0.74 -17.42 -48.56
C ARG A 176 0.80 -16.77 -49.95
N VAL A 177 1.34 -15.54 -49.95
CA VAL A 177 2.40 -14.98 -50.83
C VAL A 177 2.10 -14.74 -52.31
N SER A 178 2.20 -13.46 -52.73
CA SER A 178 3.04 -12.90 -53.82
C SER A 178 2.44 -11.61 -54.40
N GLY A 179 3.24 -10.53 -54.51
CA GLY A 179 2.95 -9.38 -55.41
C GLY A 179 3.38 -9.70 -56.86
N PRO A 180 3.75 -8.72 -57.71
CA PRO A 180 3.25 -7.37 -57.96
C PRO A 180 2.78 -7.18 -59.45
N GLY A 181 2.14 -6.04 -59.76
CA GLY A 181 2.25 -5.38 -61.09
C GLY A 181 1.26 -5.75 -62.23
N GLU A 182 0.91 -4.71 -63.00
CA GLU A 182 0.28 -4.69 -64.34
C GLU A 182 -1.23 -5.04 -64.42
N ARG A 183 -2.08 -4.38 -65.21
CA ARG A 183 -2.02 -3.28 -66.18
C ARG A 183 -3.48 -2.92 -66.51
N GLU A 184 -3.73 -1.65 -66.84
CA GLU A 184 -4.66 -1.15 -67.89
C GLU A 184 -6.15 -1.54 -67.82
N ALA A 185 -7.12 -0.77 -68.29
CA ALA A 185 -7.26 0.63 -68.65
C ALA A 185 -8.76 0.83 -68.95
N LYS A 186 -9.22 2.07 -68.77
CA LYS A 186 -10.21 2.77 -69.61
C LYS A 186 -11.70 2.34 -69.59
N LEU A 187 -12.54 3.30 -69.19
CA LEU A 187 -13.76 3.83 -69.82
C LEU A 187 -14.67 4.34 -68.68
N ALA A 188 -15.40 5.45 -68.75
CA ALA A 188 -15.49 6.59 -69.65
C ALA A 188 -16.45 7.59 -68.96
N GLU A 189 -16.26 8.88 -69.26
CA GLU A 189 -17.26 9.96 -69.30
C GLU A 189 -17.77 10.57 -67.98
N GLY A 190 -17.71 11.91 -67.97
CA GLY A 190 -18.13 12.83 -66.91
C GLY A 190 -17.43 14.17 -67.09
#